data_AF-A0A034WCZ5-F1
#
_entry.id   AF-A0A034WCZ5-F1
#
_cell.length_a   1.000
_cell.length_b   1.000
_cell.length_c   1.000
_cell.angle_alpha   90.00
_cell.angle_beta   90.00
_cell.angle_gamma   90.00
#
_symmetry.space_group_name_H-M   'P 1'
#
loop_
_entity.id
_entity.type
_entity.pdbx_description
1 polymer ?
#
loop_
_entity_poly.entity_id
_entity_poly.type
_entity_poly.pdbx_seq_one_letter_code
_entity_poly.pdbx_strand_id
1 'polypeptide(L)'
;WEARSHDLRKAKRNAHIYREIAMEMGRRYTAEEVHCKVKNLTKKYREEKSKIDPSGGSPSVWKHYQAVQRIIGSTAVNSALYVKTDSLYSPTSSMPSPSSPFPSPQLPSPSPPLPSPSSSSASMQSPTARKRNYNGEMVKLIKQQTQILKTIAEESKLVNQEMIGAILEQNRITEKLSTLMEKISEKLG
;
A
#
# COMPACT_ATOMS: atom_id res chain seq x y z
N TRP A 1 7.15 2.88 -14.40
CA TRP A 1 5.96 3.76 -14.43
C TRP A 1 5.45 3.96 -15.85
N GLU A 2 6.23 4.51 -16.77
CA GLU A 2 5.83 4.75 -18.17
C GLU A 2 5.22 3.50 -18.84
N ALA A 3 5.93 2.37 -18.80
CA ALA A 3 5.47 1.09 -19.37
C ALA A 3 4.14 0.56 -18.79
N ARG A 4 3.79 0.93 -17.54
CA ARG A 4 2.56 0.49 -16.84
C ARG A 4 1.52 1.60 -16.71
N SER A 5 1.74 2.74 -17.37
CA SER A 5 0.89 3.93 -17.23
C SER A 5 -0.52 3.72 -17.78
N HIS A 6 -0.67 2.92 -18.84
CA HIS A 6 -1.96 2.53 -19.38
C HIS A 6 -2.76 1.65 -18.39
N ASP A 7 -2.11 0.65 -17.80
CA ASP A 7 -2.75 -0.26 -16.85
C ASP A 7 -3.19 0.47 -15.58
N LEU A 8 -2.33 1.36 -15.06
CA LEU A 8 -2.65 2.21 -13.90
C LEU A 8 -3.87 3.11 -14.11
N ARG A 9 -4.21 3.44 -15.37
CA ARG A 9 -5.40 4.23 -15.71
C ARG A 9 -6.64 3.36 -15.87
N LYS A 10 -6.51 2.18 -16.48
CA LYS A 10 -7.64 1.30 -16.78
C LYS A 10 -8.14 0.54 -15.54
N ALA A 11 -7.24 0.22 -14.62
CA ALA A 11 -7.59 -0.58 -13.46
C ALA A 11 -8.29 0.26 -12.37
N LYS A 12 -9.42 -0.27 -11.87
CA LYS A 12 -10.14 0.31 -10.72
C LYS A 12 -9.38 0.14 -9.40
N ARG A 13 -8.46 -0.82 -9.33
CA ARG A 13 -7.57 -1.06 -8.19
C ARG A 13 -6.15 -1.36 -8.68
N ASN A 14 -5.21 -0.51 -8.29
CA ASN A 14 -3.85 -0.50 -8.86
C ASN A 14 -2.79 -1.17 -7.98
N ALA A 15 -3.16 -1.72 -6.83
CA ALA A 15 -2.22 -2.28 -5.85
C ALA A 15 -1.30 -3.38 -6.44
N HIS A 16 -1.85 -4.26 -7.28
CA HIS A 16 -1.07 -5.31 -7.95
C HIS A 16 -0.05 -4.74 -8.95
N ILE A 17 -0.42 -3.68 -9.68
CA ILE A 17 0.44 -3.00 -10.65
C ILE A 17 1.63 -2.34 -9.93
N TYR A 18 1.41 -1.71 -8.78
CA TYR A 18 2.51 -1.15 -7.98
C TYR A 18 3.46 -2.22 -7.44
N ARG A 19 2.92 -3.40 -7.08
CA ARG A 19 3.74 -4.56 -6.67
C ARG A 19 4.60 -5.08 -7.83
N GLU A 20 4.04 -5.18 -9.03
CA GLU A 20 4.79 -5.59 -10.22
C GLU A 20 5.90 -4.59 -10.56
N ILE A 21 5.61 -3.28 -10.48
CA ILE A 21 6.64 -2.25 -10.68
C ILE A 21 7.74 -2.37 -9.62
N ALA A 22 7.39 -2.59 -8.36
CA ALA A 22 8.36 -2.79 -7.28
C ALA A 22 9.25 -4.04 -7.51
N MET A 23 8.66 -5.12 -8.04
CA MET A 23 9.38 -6.35 -8.39
C MET A 23 10.39 -6.11 -9.51
N GLU A 24 10.00 -5.40 -10.57
CA GLU A 24 10.86 -5.05 -11.71
C GLU A 24 12.07 -4.19 -11.28
N MET A 25 11.89 -3.34 -10.26
CA MET A 25 12.95 -2.50 -9.69
C MET A 25 13.92 -3.29 -8.77
N GLY A 26 13.88 -4.63 -8.82
CA GLY A 26 14.75 -5.51 -8.04
C GLY A 26 14.41 -5.55 -6.56
N ARG A 27 13.13 -5.33 -6.18
CA ARG A 27 12.64 -5.31 -4.78
C ARG A 27 13.32 -4.28 -3.86
N ARG A 28 14.06 -3.32 -4.41
CA ARG A 28 14.69 -2.22 -3.65
C ARG A 28 13.68 -1.18 -3.14
N TYR A 29 12.48 -1.21 -3.68
CA TYR A 29 11.37 -0.34 -3.28
C TYR A 29 10.13 -1.18 -3.03
N THR A 30 9.36 -0.80 -2.03
CA THR A 30 8.05 -1.36 -1.74
C THR A 30 6.99 -0.81 -2.70
N ALA A 31 5.88 -1.52 -2.86
CA ALA A 31 4.76 -1.07 -3.67
C ALA A 31 4.22 0.30 -3.20
N GLU A 32 4.25 0.55 -1.89
CA GLU A 32 3.79 1.81 -1.29
C GLU A 32 4.73 2.98 -1.63
N GLU A 33 6.04 2.77 -1.57
CA GLU A 33 7.03 3.78 -1.97
C GLU A 33 6.90 4.12 -3.46
N VAL A 34 6.68 3.12 -4.31
CA VAL A 34 6.42 3.33 -5.74
C VAL A 34 5.12 4.14 -5.93
N HIS A 35 4.05 3.78 -5.23
CA HIS A 35 2.78 4.50 -5.28
C HIS A 35 2.93 5.97 -4.86
N CYS A 36 3.55 6.21 -3.71
CA CYS A 36 3.87 7.53 -3.18
C CYS A 36 4.71 8.34 -4.17
N LYS A 37 5.73 7.71 -4.78
CA LYS A 37 6.58 8.37 -5.77
C LYS A 37 5.79 8.79 -7.01
N VAL A 38 4.94 7.92 -7.53
CA VAL A 38 4.06 8.24 -8.68
C VAL A 38 3.09 9.38 -8.31
N LYS A 39 2.48 9.35 -7.12
CA LYS A 39 1.60 10.42 -6.63
C LYS A 39 2.34 11.76 -6.56
N ASN A 40 3.55 11.77 -6.01
CA ASN A 40 4.38 12.97 -5.89
C ASN A 40 4.82 13.53 -7.24
N LEU A 41 5.26 12.68 -8.17
CA LEU A 41 5.62 13.10 -9.53
C LEU A 41 4.42 13.69 -10.28
N THR A 42 3.24 13.08 -10.13
CA THR A 42 1.99 13.55 -10.75
C THR A 42 1.55 14.90 -10.15
N LYS A 43 1.66 15.07 -8.82
CA LYS A 43 1.36 16.34 -8.14
C LYS A 43 2.29 17.45 -8.62
N LYS A 44 3.60 17.22 -8.59
CA LYS A 44 4.61 18.18 -9.02
C LYS A 44 4.46 18.57 -10.49
N TYR A 45 4.10 17.62 -11.36
CA TYR A 45 3.79 17.92 -12.76
C TYR A 45 2.64 18.91 -12.91
N ARG A 46 1.54 18.74 -12.16
CA ARG A 46 0.40 19.66 -12.23
C ARG A 46 0.74 21.05 -11.73
N GLU A 47 1.52 21.15 -10.66
CA GLU A 47 2.02 22.42 -10.13
C GLU A 47 2.89 23.14 -11.17
N GLU A 48 3.84 22.43 -11.80
CA GLU A 48 4.68 23.00 -12.85
C GLU A 48 3.88 23.36 -14.11
N LYS A 49 2.90 22.53 -14.49
CA LYS A 49 2.01 22.81 -15.62
C LYS A 49 1.16 24.06 -15.38
N SER A 50 0.75 24.33 -14.14
CA SER A 50 0.00 25.54 -13.81
C SER A 50 0.85 26.82 -13.83
N LYS A 51 2.17 26.70 -13.73
CA LYS A 51 3.12 27.84 -13.80
C LYS A 51 3.55 28.14 -15.23
N ILE A 52 3.45 27.16 -16.13
CA ILE A 52 3.69 27.35 -17.56
C ILE A 52 2.45 28.04 -18.11
N ASP A 53 2.50 29.36 -18.20
CA ASP A 53 1.42 30.16 -18.79
C ASP A 53 1.30 29.87 -20.30
N PRO A 54 0.06 29.80 -20.85
CA PRO A 54 -0.16 29.64 -22.29
C PRO A 54 0.43 30.79 -23.14
N SER A 55 0.75 31.92 -22.51
CA SER A 55 1.20 33.16 -23.16
C SER A 55 2.73 33.30 -23.29
N GLY A 56 3.48 32.19 -23.23
CA GLY A 56 4.92 32.19 -23.47
C GLY A 56 5.79 32.26 -22.21
N GLY A 57 5.36 31.62 -21.12
CA GLY A 57 6.18 31.47 -19.92
C GLY A 57 7.41 30.58 -20.12
N SER A 58 8.46 30.82 -19.32
CA SER A 58 9.71 30.06 -19.32
C SER A 58 9.46 28.54 -19.20
N PRO A 59 10.21 27.69 -19.93
CA PRO A 59 10.06 26.24 -19.86
C PRO A 59 10.30 25.74 -18.43
N SER A 60 9.57 24.70 -17.99
CA SER A 60 9.75 24.14 -16.64
C SER A 60 11.21 23.75 -16.40
N VAL A 61 11.78 24.24 -15.29
CA VAL A 61 13.13 23.92 -14.81
C VAL A 61 13.22 22.48 -14.28
N TRP A 62 12.08 21.82 -14.10
CA TRP A 62 12.06 20.48 -13.55
C TRP A 62 12.49 19.43 -14.58
N LYS A 63 13.66 18.82 -14.37
CA LYS A 63 14.26 17.80 -15.25
C LYS A 63 13.36 16.60 -15.61
N HIS A 64 12.32 16.32 -14.83
CA HIS A 64 11.38 15.22 -15.12
C HIS A 64 10.08 15.69 -15.78
N TYR A 65 9.91 17.00 -16.02
CA TYR A 65 8.68 17.57 -16.56
C TYR A 65 8.29 16.92 -17.89
N GLN A 66 9.21 16.86 -18.85
CA GLN A 66 8.96 16.26 -20.16
C GLN A 66 8.63 14.76 -20.09
N ALA A 67 9.34 14.02 -19.25
CA ALA A 67 9.09 12.59 -19.05
C ALA A 67 7.69 12.36 -18.44
N VAL A 68 7.31 13.13 -17.43
CA VAL A 68 6.00 13.01 -16.78
C VAL A 68 4.88 13.53 -17.68
N GLN A 69 5.12 14.60 -18.45
CA GLN A 69 4.20 15.08 -19.47
C GLN A 69 3.94 14.04 -20.54
N ARG A 70 4.95 13.30 -20.99
CA ARG A 70 4.75 12.21 -21.97
C ARG A 70 3.88 11.09 -21.39
N ILE A 71 4.02 10.78 -20.10
CA ILE A 71 3.24 9.73 -19.44
C ILE A 71 1.78 10.17 -19.19
N ILE A 72 1.59 11.39 -18.69
CA ILE A 72 0.28 11.93 -18.27
C ILE A 72 -0.45 12.65 -19.40
N GLY A 73 0.26 13.50 -20.14
CA GLY A 73 -0.24 14.40 -21.18
C GLY A 73 -0.63 13.71 -22.49
N SER A 74 -0.18 12.49 -22.75
CA SER A 74 -0.54 11.73 -23.97
C SER A 74 -2.01 11.29 -24.05
N THR A 75 -2.86 11.64 -23.07
CA THR A 75 -4.28 11.30 -23.07
C THR A 75 -5.11 12.44 -22.47
N ALA A 76 -5.67 13.30 -23.32
CA ALA A 76 -6.59 14.39 -22.95
C ALA A 76 -7.98 13.90 -22.53
N VAL A 77 -8.23 12.59 -22.51
CA VAL A 77 -9.54 12.01 -22.20
C VAL A 77 -9.48 11.45 -20.78
N ASN A 78 -10.24 12.08 -19.87
CA ASN A 78 -10.57 11.59 -18.53
C ASN A 78 -9.70 12.05 -17.32
N SER A 79 -9.44 13.36 -17.22
CA SER A 79 -8.91 14.00 -16.01
C SER A 79 -9.87 13.98 -14.80
N ALA A 80 -11.15 13.65 -15.00
CA ALA A 80 -12.19 13.72 -13.96
C ALA A 80 -12.25 12.50 -13.02
N LEU A 81 -11.74 11.33 -13.43
CA LEU A 81 -11.86 10.11 -12.60
C LEU A 81 -10.86 10.02 -11.43
N TYR A 82 -9.75 10.76 -11.47
CA TYR A 82 -8.72 10.67 -10.43
C TYR A 82 -9.10 11.42 -9.14
N VAL A 83 -10.08 12.33 -9.18
CA VAL A 83 -10.48 13.18 -8.04
C VAL A 83 -11.25 12.40 -6.96
N LYS A 84 -11.90 11.28 -7.31
CA LYS A 84 -12.89 10.64 -6.41
C LYS A 84 -12.31 9.63 -5.41
N THR A 85 -11.01 9.34 -5.44
CA THR A 85 -10.40 8.33 -4.54
C THR A 85 -9.58 8.90 -3.38
N ASP A 86 -9.26 10.19 -3.36
CA ASP A 86 -8.38 10.79 -2.33
C ASP A 86 -9.10 11.20 -1.02
N SER A 87 -10.42 11.00 -0.87
CA SER A 87 -11.17 11.49 0.31
C SER A 87 -11.34 10.50 1.47
N LEU A 88 -10.78 9.27 1.43
CA LEU A 88 -11.07 8.24 2.45
C LEU A 88 -9.88 7.75 3.30
N TYR A 89 -8.70 8.34 3.17
CA TYR A 89 -7.56 7.95 4.03
C TYR A 89 -6.77 9.18 4.49
N SER A 90 -7.19 9.77 5.61
CA SER A 90 -6.31 10.57 6.46
C SER A 90 -6.82 10.52 7.90
N PRO A 91 -6.14 9.82 8.84
CA PRO A 91 -6.32 10.07 10.26
C PRO A 91 -5.45 11.27 10.64
N THR A 92 -6.06 12.46 10.74
CA THR A 92 -5.44 13.62 11.39
C THR A 92 -5.57 13.44 12.90
N SER A 93 -4.52 12.97 13.56
CA SER A 93 -4.32 13.21 15.00
C SER A 93 -3.71 14.59 15.17
N SER A 94 -4.51 15.55 15.61
CA SER A 94 -4.05 16.80 16.19
C SER A 94 -4.94 17.08 17.39
N MET A 95 -4.39 16.83 18.58
CA MET A 95 -5.03 17.19 19.84
C MET A 95 -4.97 18.71 20.05
N PRO A 96 -6.01 19.32 20.64
CA PRO A 96 -5.87 20.55 21.40
C PRO A 96 -6.11 20.31 22.90
N SER A 97 -5.22 20.87 23.72
CA SER A 97 -5.29 20.95 25.18
C SER A 97 -6.45 21.85 25.68
N PRO A 98 -6.99 21.65 26.90
CA PRO A 98 -8.09 22.44 27.44
C PRO A 98 -7.60 23.58 28.36
N SER A 99 -8.17 24.77 28.23
CA SER A 99 -8.10 25.83 29.25
C SER A 99 -9.29 26.79 29.09
N SER A 100 -10.27 26.68 30.00
CA SER A 100 -11.28 27.70 30.32
C SER A 100 -10.72 28.63 31.44
N PRO A 101 -11.23 29.85 31.76
CA PRO A 101 -12.65 30.16 32.03
C PRO A 101 -13.20 31.56 31.58
N PHE A 102 -14.53 31.68 31.63
CA PHE A 102 -15.45 32.86 31.46
C PHE A 102 -15.20 34.01 32.50
N PRO A 103 -15.80 35.25 32.44
CA PRO A 103 -17.25 35.53 32.28
C PRO A 103 -17.74 36.79 31.50
N SER A 104 -19.08 36.84 31.34
CA SER A 104 -20.04 37.69 30.58
C SER A 104 -20.04 39.24 30.79
N PRO A 105 -20.89 40.02 30.06
CA PRO A 105 -22.25 40.35 30.56
C PRO A 105 -23.42 40.61 29.53
N GLN A 106 -24.64 40.22 29.94
CA GLN A 106 -25.99 40.88 29.89
C GLN A 106 -26.84 41.14 28.59
N LEU A 107 -27.99 40.40 28.51
CA LEU A 107 -29.45 40.71 28.28
C LEU A 107 -29.95 41.82 27.28
N PRO A 108 -31.28 41.91 26.93
CA PRO A 108 -32.33 40.92 26.60
C PRO A 108 -33.23 41.32 25.37
N SER A 109 -34.06 40.42 24.80
CA SER A 109 -35.44 40.76 24.33
C SER A 109 -36.22 39.51 23.80
N PRO A 110 -37.52 39.35 24.10
CA PRO A 110 -38.38 38.25 23.64
C PRO A 110 -39.37 38.67 22.53
N SER A 111 -39.76 37.76 21.61
CA SER A 111 -41.02 37.79 20.82
C SER A 111 -41.21 36.56 19.89
N PRO A 112 -42.47 36.23 19.45
CA PRO A 112 -43.00 34.86 19.29
C PRO A 112 -42.94 34.23 17.86
N PRO A 113 -43.45 32.98 17.66
CA PRO A 113 -43.21 32.14 16.47
C PRO A 113 -44.32 32.24 15.41
N LEU A 114 -44.01 31.89 14.14
CA LEU A 114 -44.96 31.68 13.04
C LEU A 114 -44.27 30.98 11.83
N PRO A 115 -45.01 30.37 10.88
CA PRO A 115 -45.40 28.95 10.87
C PRO A 115 -44.68 28.12 9.81
N SER A 116 -44.76 26.79 9.94
CA SER A 116 -44.31 25.79 8.96
C SER A 116 -45.03 25.90 7.61
N PRO A 117 -44.32 25.80 6.48
CA PRO A 117 -44.89 25.25 5.26
C PRO A 117 -44.45 23.78 5.12
N SER A 118 -45.42 22.88 5.20
CA SER A 118 -45.29 21.54 4.64
C SER A 118 -44.89 21.65 3.17
N SER A 119 -43.78 21.04 2.80
CA SER A 119 -43.44 20.78 1.41
C SER A 119 -42.82 19.41 1.32
N SER A 120 -43.67 18.47 0.94
CA SER A 120 -43.34 17.14 0.46
C SER A 120 -42.16 17.25 -0.52
N SER A 121 -41.02 16.69 -0.16
CA SER A 121 -39.96 16.43 -1.13
C SER A 121 -39.52 15.00 -1.02
N ALA A 122 -39.54 14.36 -2.18
CA ALA A 122 -39.45 12.93 -2.43
C ALA A 122 -38.35 12.24 -1.62
N SER A 123 -38.72 11.09 -1.06
CA SER A 123 -37.80 10.09 -0.54
C SER A 123 -36.95 9.57 -1.70
N MET A 124 -35.79 10.19 -1.94
CA MET A 124 -34.72 9.61 -2.74
C MET A 124 -34.12 8.46 -1.94
N GLN A 125 -34.60 7.25 -2.22
CA GLN A 125 -34.00 6.02 -1.72
C GLN A 125 -32.56 5.95 -2.23
N SER A 126 -31.60 6.20 -1.33
CA SER A 126 -30.21 5.95 -1.59
C SER A 126 -30.02 4.45 -1.90
N PRO A 127 -29.22 4.08 -2.92
CA PRO A 127 -28.93 2.68 -3.18
C PRO A 127 -28.16 2.15 -1.95
N THR A 128 -28.76 1.19 -1.25
CA THR A 128 -28.15 0.52 -0.12
C THR A 128 -26.88 -0.16 -0.59
N ALA A 129 -25.75 0.52 -0.38
CA ALA A 129 -24.43 -0.07 -0.55
C ALA A 129 -24.36 -1.26 0.40
N ARG A 130 -24.43 -2.49 -0.15
CA ARG A 130 -24.18 -3.71 0.62
C ARG A 130 -22.90 -3.52 1.41
N LYS A 131 -23.03 -3.35 2.72
CA LYS A 131 -21.93 -3.18 3.66
C LYS A 131 -21.09 -4.45 3.61
N ARG A 132 -20.04 -4.44 2.78
CA ARG A 132 -19.10 -5.56 2.62
C ARG A 132 -18.57 -5.88 4.01
N ASN A 133 -18.70 -7.14 4.45
CA ASN A 133 -18.30 -7.56 5.79
C ASN A 133 -16.77 -7.66 5.88
N TYR A 134 -16.09 -6.52 5.95
CA TYR A 134 -14.64 -6.41 6.05
C TYR A 134 -14.09 -7.13 7.28
N ASN A 135 -14.83 -7.11 8.39
CA ASN A 135 -14.44 -7.79 9.62
C ASN A 135 -14.35 -9.31 9.41
N GLY A 136 -15.33 -9.92 8.72
CA GLY A 136 -15.30 -11.35 8.40
C GLY A 136 -14.15 -11.75 7.46
N GLU A 137 -13.88 -10.94 6.44
CA GLU A 137 -12.78 -11.18 5.50
C GLU A 137 -11.40 -11.03 6.16
N MET A 138 -11.23 -10.05 7.05
CA MET A 138 -10.00 -9.89 7.85
C MET A 138 -9.75 -11.09 8.76
N VAL A 139 -10.78 -11.62 9.42
CA VAL A 139 -10.65 -12.82 10.26
C VAL A 139 -10.23 -14.03 9.43
N LYS A 140 -10.77 -14.20 8.22
CA LYS A 140 -10.35 -15.27 7.30
C LYS A 140 -8.88 -15.14 6.92
N LEU A 141 -8.44 -13.93 6.58
CA LEU A 141 -7.05 -13.69 6.20
C LEU A 141 -6.08 -13.98 7.35
N ILE A 142 -6.42 -13.56 8.57
CA ILE A 142 -5.62 -13.85 9.77
C ILE A 142 -5.53 -15.36 9.99
N LYS A 143 -6.66 -16.09 9.93
CA LYS A 143 -6.66 -17.55 10.07
C LYS A 143 -5.79 -18.22 9.01
N GLN A 144 -5.86 -17.76 7.76
CA GLN A 144 -5.02 -18.28 6.68
C GLN A 144 -3.53 -18.02 6.95
N GLN A 145 -3.16 -16.82 7.41
CA GLN A 145 -1.78 -16.51 7.76
C GLN A 145 -1.27 -17.37 8.92
N THR A 146 -2.08 -17.57 9.97
CA THR A 146 -1.76 -18.48 11.07
C THR A 146 -1.55 -19.91 10.59
N GLN A 147 -2.39 -20.38 9.66
CA GLN A 147 -2.25 -21.71 9.09
C GLN A 147 -0.94 -21.86 8.31
N ILE A 148 -0.60 -20.89 7.47
CA ILE A 148 0.66 -20.89 6.70
C ILE A 148 1.87 -20.92 7.66
N LEU A 149 1.86 -20.09 8.71
CA LEU A 149 2.94 -20.08 9.70
C LEU A 149 3.09 -21.44 10.40
N LYS A 150 1.97 -22.09 10.73
CA LYS A 150 1.99 -23.43 11.32
C LYS A 150 2.62 -24.46 10.38
N THR A 151 2.22 -24.45 9.11
CA THR A 151 2.79 -25.34 8.08
C THR A 151 4.29 -25.12 7.91
N ILE A 152 4.74 -23.86 7.83
CA ILE A 152 6.18 -23.54 7.72
C ILE A 152 6.96 -24.08 8.93
N ALA A 153 6.41 -23.95 10.14
CA ALA A 153 7.05 -24.46 11.34
C ALA A 153 7.17 -25.99 11.34
N GLU A 154 6.13 -26.69 10.87
CA GLU A 154 6.12 -28.14 10.74
C GLU A 154 7.13 -28.62 9.68
N GLU A 155 7.15 -27.99 8.51
CA GLU A 155 8.11 -28.28 7.43
C GLU A 155 9.55 -28.02 7.88
N SER A 156 9.79 -26.91 8.58
CA SER A 156 11.12 -26.59 9.12
C SER A 156 11.61 -27.63 10.11
N LYS A 157 10.70 -28.17 10.95
CA LYS A 157 11.04 -29.25 11.88
C LYS A 157 11.46 -30.52 11.14
N LEU A 158 10.76 -30.86 10.06
CA LEU A 158 11.05 -32.04 9.24
C LEU A 158 12.43 -31.93 8.58
N VAL A 159 12.70 -30.79 7.92
CA VAL A 159 13.99 -30.53 7.26
C VAL A 159 15.14 -30.58 8.27
N ASN A 160 14.96 -29.97 9.45
CA ASN A 160 15.98 -30.03 10.50
C ASN A 160 16.25 -31.47 10.96
N GLN A 161 15.22 -32.29 11.09
CA GLN A 161 15.36 -33.68 11.49
C GLN A 161 16.09 -34.51 10.42
N GLU A 162 15.75 -34.33 9.15
CA GLU A 162 16.40 -35.00 8.03
C GLU A 162 17.88 -34.59 7.90
N MET A 163 18.17 -33.30 8.07
CA MET A 163 19.53 -32.78 8.08
C MET A 163 20.38 -33.40 9.20
N ILE A 164 19.85 -33.48 10.43
CA ILE A 164 20.54 -34.14 11.54
C ILE A 164 20.80 -35.61 11.20
N GLY A 165 19.82 -36.30 10.61
CA GLY A 165 19.97 -37.70 10.18
C GLY A 165 21.10 -37.87 9.15
N ALA A 166 21.16 -36.99 8.15
CA ALA A 166 22.21 -37.02 7.13
C ALA A 166 23.61 -36.78 7.72
N ILE A 167 23.74 -35.84 8.66
CA ILE A 167 25.01 -35.55 9.36
C ILE A 167 25.47 -36.77 10.17
N LEU A 168 24.56 -37.43 10.90
CA LEU A 168 24.90 -38.60 11.68
C LEU A 168 25.37 -39.77 10.80
N GLU A 169 24.72 -40.01 9.66
CA GLU A 169 25.16 -41.06 8.74
C GLU A 169 26.49 -40.73 8.07
N GLN A 170 26.70 -39.46 7.70
CA GLN A 170 27.99 -39.01 7.18
C GLN A 170 29.11 -39.21 8.21
N ASN A 171 28.88 -38.88 9.47
CA ASN A 171 29.84 -39.10 10.55
C ASN A 171 30.14 -40.60 10.70
N ARG A 172 29.11 -41.46 10.65
CA ARG A 172 29.28 -42.91 10.72
C ARG A 172 30.14 -43.47 9.59
N ILE A 173 29.96 -42.96 8.36
CA ILE A 173 30.77 -43.36 7.20
C ILE A 173 32.20 -42.87 7.37
N THR A 174 32.38 -41.64 7.83
CA THR A 174 33.70 -41.03 8.08
C THR A 174 34.50 -41.85 9.10
N GLU A 175 33.87 -42.26 10.21
CA GLU A 175 34.51 -43.11 11.22
C GLU A 175 34.96 -44.46 10.64
N LYS A 176 34.11 -45.12 9.83
CA LYS A 176 34.49 -46.38 9.16
C LYS A 176 35.67 -46.20 8.22
N LEU A 177 35.69 -45.12 7.46
CA LEU A 177 36.81 -44.81 6.56
C LEU A 177 38.09 -44.60 7.37
N SER A 178 38.01 -43.86 8.48
CA SER A 178 39.14 -43.63 9.39
C SER A 178 39.72 -44.95 9.91
N THR A 179 38.87 -45.86 10.41
CA THR A 179 39.31 -47.19 10.88
C THR A 179 39.95 -48.04 9.78
N LEU A 180 39.43 -47.98 8.54
CA LEU A 180 40.02 -48.71 7.42
C LEU A 180 41.40 -48.15 7.06
N MET A 181 41.56 -46.84 7.07
CA MET A 181 42.83 -46.16 6.81
C MET A 181 43.87 -46.52 7.88
N GLU A 182 43.49 -46.55 9.15
CA GLU A 182 44.36 -46.97 10.26
C GLU A 182 44.87 -48.40 10.08
N LYS A 183 43.97 -49.34 9.78
CA LYS A 183 44.32 -50.74 9.49
C LYS A 183 45.25 -50.91 8.29
N ILE A 184 45.12 -50.07 7.26
CA ILE A 184 46.00 -50.11 6.09
C ILE A 184 47.39 -49.59 6.47
N SER A 185 47.46 -48.48 7.21
CA SER A 185 48.74 -47.95 7.72
C SER A 185 49.47 -48.96 8.61
N GLU A 186 48.79 -49.64 9.53
CA GLU A 186 49.36 -50.69 10.38
C GLU A 186 49.94 -51.87 9.59
N LYS A 187 49.42 -52.15 8.39
CA LYS A 187 49.92 -53.23 7.53
C LYS A 187 51.11 -52.81 6.66
N LEU A 188 51.29 -51.51 6.46
CA LEU A 188 52.32 -50.94 5.60
C LEU A 188 53.55 -50.44 6.39
N GLY A 189 53.41 -50.16 7.69
CA GLY A 189 54.51 -49.86 8.61
C GLY A 189 55.09 -51.11 9.24
#